data_AF-A0A9K3KGL4-F1
#
_entry.id   AF-A0A9K3KGL4-F1
#
_cell.length_a   1.000
_cell.length_b   1.000
_cell.length_c   1.000
_cell.angle_alpha   90.00
_cell.angle_beta   90.00
_cell.angle_gamma   90.00
#
_symmetry.space_group_name_H-M   'P 1'
#
loop_
_entity.id
_entity.type
_entity.pdbx_description
1 polymer ?
#
loop_
_entity_poly.entity_id
_entity_poly.type
_entity_poly.pdbx_seq_one_letter_code
_entity_poly.pdbx_strand_id
1 'polypeptide(L)'
;MAPPPGTWRSTPKAAEHAAKYNFNLLPEDFEFTAEEQNLIQMYDTVKQFEREATRLKEKKARERIYANNQPQQQQQVDDDDEQNDQDENGKLSPVPPTAAASAAGLASNKKRKAGRGKKKKASSAAGVMHDSSEEDENDAESAQSDADQNMDAITLAERRAAKLEALRGEVEGKKNTMTEEELLEEQRRKELLATNDDDGIDDGRVLKRKRPIPSQEEGKSLLSKMMTAQTPPHDFSEKLGLKTWKGTVLFPQTTDELTWSPPESASNPNDGAFLVPMENFDITKAQNGEGPNTLALKFTAPSDSKRFSFNIAGPGHEDFDSILFHFNPRQRQKGGQLVINDKQKGQWGRPVQLPLSQVPLIFGQMSVTLLVQINGDGFDIFIEGKHCARLEHRTELPSKPCTLYLQFPSCDDYGAPENWKVFKAWWGNKESMAKDDISSVAGVNTFDSVHPRKLFIQGLPKIRDDREVELRRAELERIFHRYGGARGVSTLVPKNVGYAFVEFETDQMCNKAFQEMADKYPFKITRARRSKHEALMDKRAAEAAAGNAKSAGDW
;
A
#
# COMPACT_ATOMS: atom_id res chain seq x y z
N MET A 1 44.17 29.42 -16.89
CA MET A 1 44.36 28.18 -17.68
C MET A 1 42.99 27.74 -18.19
N ALA A 2 42.83 27.41 -19.47
CA ALA A 2 41.56 26.86 -19.98
C ALA A 2 41.29 25.48 -19.35
N PRO A 3 40.04 25.17 -18.95
CA PRO A 3 39.73 23.86 -18.38
C PRO A 3 39.99 22.74 -19.41
N PRO A 4 40.44 21.55 -18.96
CA PRO A 4 40.71 20.44 -19.86
C PRO A 4 39.43 20.09 -20.66
N PRO A 5 39.56 19.83 -21.98
CA PRO A 5 38.42 19.47 -22.82
C PRO A 5 37.79 18.17 -22.31
N GLY A 6 36.48 18.19 -22.04
CA GLY A 6 35.73 17.03 -21.54
C GLY A 6 35.14 17.16 -20.13
N THR A 7 35.41 18.26 -19.43
CA THR A 7 34.69 18.58 -18.18
C THR A 7 33.27 19.04 -18.48
N TRP A 8 32.31 18.73 -17.60
CA TRP A 8 30.90 19.07 -17.80
C TRP A 8 30.65 20.59 -17.96
N ARG A 9 31.59 21.41 -17.45
CA ARG A 9 31.58 22.88 -17.53
C ARG A 9 31.88 23.44 -18.92
N SER A 10 32.54 22.68 -19.80
CA SER A 10 32.87 23.15 -21.16
C SER A 10 31.77 22.84 -22.19
N THR A 11 30.62 22.34 -21.75
CA THR A 11 29.52 22.01 -22.66
C THR A 11 28.64 23.24 -22.90
N PRO A 12 28.18 23.51 -24.15
CA PRO A 12 27.23 24.59 -24.43
C PRO A 12 25.98 24.55 -23.54
N LYS A 13 25.58 23.33 -23.13
CA LYS A 13 24.47 23.08 -22.21
C LYS A 13 24.70 23.61 -20.80
N ALA A 14 25.94 23.73 -20.34
CA ALA A 14 26.24 24.29 -19.02
C ALA A 14 25.94 25.80 -18.96
N ALA A 15 26.21 26.53 -20.04
CA ALA A 15 25.87 27.95 -20.16
C ALA A 15 24.35 28.16 -20.21
N GLU A 16 23.63 27.35 -20.99
CA GLU A 16 22.16 27.38 -21.04
C GLU A 16 21.54 27.04 -19.68
N HIS A 17 22.10 26.06 -18.95
CA HIS A 17 21.63 25.70 -17.62
C HIS A 17 21.90 26.80 -16.59
N ALA A 18 23.08 27.42 -16.61
CA ALA A 18 23.39 28.55 -15.73
C ALA A 18 22.43 29.73 -15.96
N ALA A 19 22.13 30.05 -17.23
CA ALA A 19 21.17 31.09 -17.59
C ALA A 19 19.74 30.74 -17.12
N LYS A 20 19.31 29.48 -17.27
CA LYS A 20 17.97 29.04 -16.86
C LYS A 20 17.71 29.19 -15.36
N TYR A 21 18.74 29.02 -14.52
CA TYR A 21 18.61 29.05 -13.07
C TYR A 21 19.19 30.31 -12.42
N ASN A 22 19.51 31.32 -13.23
CA ASN A 22 20.03 32.62 -12.78
C ASN A 22 21.29 32.49 -11.90
N PHE A 23 22.14 31.51 -12.19
CA PHE A 23 23.45 31.42 -11.56
C PHE A 23 24.37 32.44 -12.23
N ASN A 24 24.83 33.42 -11.47
CA ASN A 24 25.89 34.31 -11.93
C ASN A 24 27.10 33.44 -12.27
N LEU A 25 27.52 33.47 -13.54
CA LEU A 25 28.76 32.84 -13.97
C LEU A 25 29.90 33.45 -13.15
N LEU A 26 30.76 32.59 -12.60
CA LEU A 26 31.97 33.05 -11.92
C LEU A 26 32.77 33.93 -12.89
N PRO A 27 33.39 35.03 -12.41
CA PRO A 27 34.29 35.85 -13.22
C PRO A 27 35.34 34.99 -13.93
N GLU A 28 35.72 35.36 -15.16
CA GLU A 28 36.69 34.60 -15.96
C GLU A 28 38.07 34.50 -15.29
N ASP A 29 38.37 35.42 -14.37
CA ASP A 29 39.59 35.52 -13.58
C ASP A 29 39.49 34.83 -12.20
N PHE A 30 38.39 34.12 -11.91
CA PHE A 30 38.24 33.40 -10.65
C PHE A 30 39.16 32.19 -10.57
N GLU A 31 40.19 32.27 -9.72
CA GLU A 31 41.08 31.15 -9.42
C GLU A 31 40.54 30.32 -8.24
N PHE A 32 40.29 29.03 -8.49
CA PHE A 32 39.94 28.09 -7.42
C PHE A 32 41.15 27.82 -6.54
N THR A 33 40.92 27.80 -5.23
CA THR A 33 41.93 27.31 -4.28
C THR A 33 42.25 25.84 -4.52
N ALA A 34 43.41 25.36 -4.06
CA ALA A 34 43.80 23.95 -4.24
C ALA A 34 42.78 22.96 -3.63
N GLU A 35 42.18 23.34 -2.49
CA GLU A 35 41.15 22.55 -1.81
C GLU A 35 39.86 22.46 -2.65
N GLU A 36 39.44 23.57 -3.26
CA GLU A 36 38.28 23.59 -4.15
C GLU A 36 38.52 22.80 -5.44
N GLN A 37 39.74 22.85 -5.99
CA GLN A 37 40.12 22.03 -7.14
C GLN A 37 40.06 20.53 -6.80
N ASN A 38 40.55 20.13 -5.63
CA ASN A 38 40.45 18.74 -5.15
C ASN A 38 38.98 18.32 -4.96
N LEU A 39 38.15 19.18 -4.39
CA LEU A 39 36.73 18.91 -4.21
C LEU A 39 36.00 18.73 -5.56
N ILE A 40 36.34 19.55 -6.55
CA ILE A 40 35.80 19.43 -7.92
C ILE A 40 36.24 18.12 -8.57
N GLN A 41 37.52 17.75 -8.46
CA GLN A 41 38.02 16.47 -8.98
C GLN A 41 37.35 15.26 -8.31
N MET A 42 37.15 15.32 -6.99
CA MET A 42 36.42 14.29 -6.25
C MET A 42 34.98 14.17 -6.77
N TYR A 43 34.28 15.30 -6.98
CA TYR A 43 32.92 15.30 -7.49
C TYR A 43 32.81 14.71 -8.90
N ASP A 44 33.75 15.05 -9.78
CA ASP A 44 33.81 14.51 -11.14
C ASP A 44 34.06 12.99 -11.13
N THR A 45 34.93 12.52 -10.24
CA THR A 45 35.21 11.10 -10.02
C THR A 45 33.97 10.35 -9.53
N VAL A 46 33.26 10.88 -8.53
CA VAL A 46 32.00 10.30 -8.05
C VAL A 46 30.96 10.24 -9.17
N LYS A 47 30.85 11.29 -9.99
CA LYS A 47 29.94 11.32 -11.13
C LYS A 47 30.28 10.28 -12.20
N GLN A 48 31.56 9.98 -12.41
CA GLN A 48 31.98 8.90 -13.30
C GLN A 48 31.53 7.54 -12.75
N PHE A 49 31.76 7.26 -11.47
CA PHE A 49 31.29 6.01 -10.83
C PHE A 49 29.77 5.86 -10.86
N GLU A 50 28.99 6.93 -10.65
CA GLU A 50 27.52 6.89 -10.77
C GLU A 50 27.06 6.50 -12.18
N ARG A 51 27.74 7.02 -13.23
CA ARG A 51 27.44 6.67 -14.63
C ARG A 51 27.78 5.20 -14.91
N GLU A 52 28.92 4.71 -14.44
CA GLU A 52 29.30 3.31 -14.59
C GLU A 52 28.35 2.36 -13.86
N ALA A 53 27.98 2.68 -12.62
CA ALA A 53 27.01 1.91 -11.85
C ALA A 53 25.65 1.83 -12.55
N THR A 54 25.20 2.94 -13.15
CA THR A 54 23.95 2.99 -13.93
C THR A 54 24.05 2.10 -15.18
N ARG A 55 25.16 2.18 -15.92
CA ARG A 55 25.42 1.34 -17.11
C ARG A 55 25.47 -0.16 -16.76
N LEU A 56 26.05 -0.52 -15.62
CA LEU A 56 26.09 -1.90 -15.12
C LEU A 56 24.70 -2.41 -14.74
N LYS A 57 23.90 -1.56 -14.09
CA LYS A 57 22.51 -1.88 -13.72
C LYS A 57 21.63 -2.09 -14.95
N GLU A 58 21.79 -1.25 -15.97
CA GLU A 58 21.07 -1.38 -17.24
C GLU A 58 21.48 -2.65 -18.00
N LYS A 59 22.79 -2.94 -18.07
CA LYS A 59 23.30 -4.18 -18.66
C LYS A 59 22.71 -5.42 -17.97
N LYS A 60 22.70 -5.46 -16.64
CA LYS A 60 22.12 -6.57 -15.85
C LYS A 60 20.60 -6.70 -16.04
N ALA A 61 19.89 -5.58 -16.18
CA ALA A 61 18.46 -5.59 -16.49
C ALA A 61 18.19 -6.18 -17.89
N ARG A 62 19.01 -5.81 -18.88
CA ARG A 62 18.93 -6.33 -20.25
C ARG A 62 19.22 -7.83 -20.32
N GLU A 63 20.24 -8.30 -19.61
CA GLU A 63 20.55 -9.73 -19.49
C GLU A 63 19.40 -10.53 -18.85
N ARG A 64 18.74 -9.98 -17.83
CA ARG A 64 17.54 -10.62 -17.23
C ARG A 64 16.37 -10.74 -18.20
N ILE A 65 16.14 -9.72 -19.03
CA ILE A 65 15.09 -9.77 -20.05
C ILE A 65 15.43 -10.84 -21.10
N TYR A 66 16.69 -10.94 -21.51
CA TYR A 66 17.14 -11.93 -22.48
C TYR A 66 17.02 -13.36 -21.94
N ALA A 67 17.42 -13.59 -20.68
CA ALA A 67 17.30 -14.90 -20.02
C ALA A 67 15.85 -15.37 -19.87
N ASN A 68 14.92 -14.46 -19.57
CA ASN A 68 13.50 -14.81 -19.44
C ASN A 68 12.83 -15.15 -20.79
N ASN A 69 13.35 -14.64 -21.91
CA ASN A 69 12.77 -14.88 -23.23
C ASN A 69 13.34 -16.13 -23.93
N GLN A 70 14.42 -16.72 -23.42
CA GLN A 70 15.11 -17.83 -24.08
C GLN A 70 14.37 -19.20 -24.09
N PRO A 71 13.52 -19.58 -23.10
CA PRO A 71 12.86 -20.88 -23.13
C PRO A 71 11.58 -20.97 -23.98
N GLN A 72 11.07 -19.87 -24.56
CA GLN A 72 9.81 -19.91 -25.32
C GLN A 72 9.96 -20.21 -26.82
N GLN A 73 11.15 -20.09 -27.40
CA GLN A 73 11.34 -20.36 -28.84
C GLN A 73 11.64 -21.83 -29.18
N GLN A 74 11.99 -22.67 -28.19
CA GLN A 74 12.28 -24.09 -28.44
C GLN A 74 11.07 -25.02 -28.27
N GLN A 75 9.92 -24.52 -27.80
CA GLN A 75 8.69 -25.33 -27.66
C GLN A 75 7.65 -25.08 -28.76
N GLN A 76 7.93 -24.19 -29.71
CA GLN A 76 6.97 -23.82 -30.76
C GLN A 76 7.37 -24.31 -32.16
N VAL A 77 8.37 -25.19 -32.26
CA VAL A 77 8.81 -25.79 -33.54
C VAL A 77 8.41 -27.26 -33.65
N ASP A 78 7.99 -27.91 -32.56
CA ASP A 78 7.67 -29.35 -32.57
C ASP A 78 6.15 -29.66 -32.65
N ASP A 79 5.26 -28.65 -32.63
CA ASP A 79 3.79 -28.85 -32.62
C ASP A 79 3.10 -28.58 -33.98
N ASP A 80 3.82 -28.14 -35.02
CA ASP A 80 3.20 -27.74 -36.31
C ASP A 80 3.21 -28.84 -37.40
N ASP A 81 3.66 -30.07 -37.12
CA ASP A 81 3.83 -31.14 -38.14
C ASP A 81 2.76 -32.26 -38.14
N GLU A 82 1.68 -32.19 -37.33
CA GLU A 82 0.74 -33.33 -37.19
C GLU A 82 -0.75 -33.11 -37.54
N GLN A 83 -1.16 -31.98 -38.15
CA GLN A 83 -2.58 -31.80 -38.51
C GLN A 83 -2.79 -31.27 -39.93
N ASN A 84 -2.61 -32.14 -40.92
CA ASN A 84 -3.24 -31.94 -42.22
C ASN A 84 -3.50 -33.28 -42.91
N ASP A 85 -4.60 -33.96 -42.54
CA ASP A 85 -5.27 -34.96 -43.39
C ASP A 85 -6.59 -35.37 -42.73
N GLN A 86 -7.71 -34.76 -43.16
CA GLN A 86 -9.02 -35.40 -43.33
C GLN A 86 -10.11 -34.36 -43.63
N ASP A 87 -10.33 -34.10 -44.92
CA ASP A 87 -11.59 -33.61 -45.45
C ASP A 87 -11.94 -34.45 -46.68
N GLU A 88 -12.96 -35.32 -46.58
CA GLU A 88 -13.85 -35.70 -47.68
C GLU A 88 -14.95 -36.65 -47.18
N ASN A 89 -16.19 -36.17 -47.04
CA ASN A 89 -17.33 -36.64 -47.85
C ASN A 89 -18.65 -36.00 -47.39
N GLY A 90 -19.40 -35.46 -48.36
CA GLY A 90 -20.72 -34.88 -48.12
C GLY A 90 -21.88 -35.87 -48.25
N LYS A 91 -23.09 -35.44 -47.87
CA LYS A 91 -24.32 -35.68 -48.66
C LYS A 91 -25.52 -34.89 -48.13
N LEU A 92 -26.36 -34.51 -49.10
CA LEU A 92 -27.51 -33.63 -49.07
C LEU A 92 -28.85 -34.33 -48.74
N SER A 93 -29.82 -33.49 -48.33
CA SER A 93 -31.30 -33.57 -48.53
C SER A 93 -32.17 -34.28 -47.45
N PRO A 94 -33.52 -34.09 -47.43
CA PRO A 94 -34.25 -32.83 -47.19
C PRO A 94 -35.45 -32.98 -46.19
N VAL A 95 -36.03 -31.83 -45.80
CA VAL A 95 -37.31 -31.59 -45.07
C VAL A 95 -38.51 -32.05 -45.96
N PRO A 96 -39.74 -32.46 -45.49
CA PRO A 96 -40.74 -31.56 -44.84
C PRO A 96 -41.87 -32.26 -43.98
N PRO A 97 -43.11 -31.73 -43.79
CA PRO A 97 -43.60 -31.27 -42.47
C PRO A 97 -44.98 -31.84 -42.03
N THR A 98 -45.40 -31.67 -40.77
CA THR A 98 -46.82 -31.65 -40.28
C THR A 98 -46.82 -31.39 -38.76
N ALA A 99 -47.44 -30.33 -38.21
CA ALA A 99 -48.87 -30.06 -37.95
C ALA A 99 -49.34 -30.46 -36.51
N ALA A 100 -49.60 -29.40 -35.71
CA ALA A 100 -50.73 -29.13 -34.80
C ALA A 100 -51.23 -30.08 -33.68
N ALA A 101 -51.59 -29.42 -32.55
CA ALA A 101 -52.58 -29.78 -31.51
C ALA A 101 -52.18 -30.88 -30.50
N SER A 102 -52.54 -30.90 -29.21
CA SER A 102 -53.39 -30.08 -28.33
C SER A 102 -53.29 -30.61 -26.88
N ALA A 103 -53.73 -29.78 -25.93
CA ALA A 103 -54.45 -30.12 -24.69
C ALA A 103 -53.71 -30.69 -23.44
N ALA A 104 -53.82 -29.87 -22.39
CA ALA A 104 -54.43 -30.16 -21.08
C ALA A 104 -53.76 -31.10 -20.06
N GLY A 105 -53.50 -30.50 -18.89
CA GLY A 105 -54.01 -31.01 -17.61
C GLY A 105 -53.05 -31.82 -16.75
N LEU A 106 -52.72 -31.32 -15.56
CA LEU A 106 -53.02 -32.00 -14.29
C LEU A 106 -52.52 -31.17 -13.10
N ALA A 107 -53.49 -30.69 -12.34
CA ALA A 107 -53.32 -30.24 -10.96
C ALA A 107 -52.99 -31.43 -10.05
N SER A 108 -52.12 -31.23 -9.06
CA SER A 108 -52.15 -32.07 -7.86
C SER A 108 -51.89 -31.26 -6.60
N ASN A 109 -52.93 -31.17 -5.79
CA ASN A 109 -52.92 -30.88 -4.36
C ASN A 109 -52.00 -31.85 -3.62
N LYS A 110 -51.22 -31.37 -2.63
CA LYS A 110 -50.97 -32.14 -1.40
C LYS A 110 -50.57 -31.27 -0.20
N LYS A 111 -51.56 -31.11 0.68
CA LYS A 111 -51.54 -31.28 2.14
C LYS A 111 -50.39 -30.65 2.95
N ARG A 112 -50.81 -29.60 3.67
CA ARG A 112 -50.37 -29.14 4.99
C ARG A 112 -50.11 -30.33 5.94
N LYS A 113 -49.01 -30.30 6.69
CA LYS A 113 -48.89 -30.98 7.99
C LYS A 113 -48.21 -30.05 8.99
N ALA A 114 -48.96 -29.67 10.00
CA ALA A 114 -48.49 -28.98 11.19
C ALA A 114 -47.80 -29.98 12.13
N GLY A 115 -46.73 -29.53 12.79
CA GLY A 115 -46.04 -30.28 13.85
C GLY A 115 -45.45 -29.32 14.87
N ARG A 116 -46.15 -29.20 16.01
CA ARG A 116 -45.76 -28.44 17.21
C ARG A 116 -44.71 -29.19 18.03
N GLY A 117 -43.88 -28.41 18.73
CA GLY A 117 -43.23 -28.77 20.01
C GLY A 117 -41.81 -29.30 19.87
N LYS A 118 -40.85 -29.02 20.76
CA LYS A 118 -40.87 -28.40 22.09
C LYS A 118 -39.42 -28.00 22.42
N LYS A 119 -39.26 -26.85 23.09
CA LYS A 119 -38.09 -26.47 23.88
C LYS A 119 -37.72 -27.56 24.90
N LYS A 120 -36.43 -27.80 25.12
CA LYS A 120 -35.86 -27.95 26.47
C LYS A 120 -34.41 -27.45 26.50
N LYS A 121 -34.13 -26.66 27.53
CA LYS A 121 -32.83 -26.11 27.98
C LYS A 121 -32.13 -27.12 28.91
N ALA A 122 -30.84 -26.81 29.13
CA ALA A 122 -30.01 -27.07 30.32
C ALA A 122 -29.25 -28.42 30.30
N SER A 123 -27.91 -28.37 30.22
CA SER A 123 -26.93 -28.46 31.33
C SER A 123 -26.79 -29.91 31.82
N SER A 124 -25.66 -30.48 32.23
CA SER A 124 -24.27 -30.10 32.47
C SER A 124 -23.59 -31.38 33.00
N ALA A 125 -22.26 -31.42 32.97
CA ALA A 125 -21.39 -32.21 33.85
C ALA A 125 -21.25 -33.73 33.63
N ALA A 126 -20.08 -34.08 33.10
CA ALA A 126 -19.08 -35.02 33.65
C ALA A 126 -19.53 -36.19 34.54
N GLY A 127 -19.10 -37.40 34.16
CA GLY A 127 -18.90 -38.50 35.10
C GLY A 127 -18.80 -39.90 34.49
N VAL A 128 -17.56 -40.39 34.39
CA VAL A 128 -17.10 -41.76 34.76
C VAL A 128 -17.59 -43.00 33.96
N MET A 129 -16.57 -43.68 33.41
CA MET A 129 -16.34 -45.09 33.09
C MET A 129 -17.39 -46.17 33.44
N HIS A 130 -17.73 -46.99 32.43
CA HIS A 130 -17.84 -48.47 32.46
C HIS A 130 -18.01 -48.95 30.99
N ASP A 131 -17.05 -49.67 30.40
CA ASP A 131 -16.96 -51.14 30.30
C ASP A 131 -18.28 -51.86 29.97
N SER A 132 -18.42 -52.33 28.74
CA SER A 132 -19.06 -53.60 28.35
C SER A 132 -19.10 -53.71 26.84
N SER A 133 -18.59 -54.84 26.37
CA SER A 133 -18.82 -55.52 25.09
C SER A 133 -20.26 -55.46 24.58
N GLU A 134 -20.43 -55.39 23.26
CA GLU A 134 -21.11 -56.42 22.47
C GLU A 134 -20.96 -56.16 20.97
N GLU A 135 -20.99 -57.27 20.24
CA GLU A 135 -20.73 -57.48 18.82
C GLU A 135 -21.88 -56.93 17.97
N ASP A 136 -21.58 -56.48 16.75
CA ASP A 136 -22.52 -56.63 15.63
C ASP A 136 -21.77 -56.67 14.30
N GLU A 137 -22.09 -57.73 13.56
CA GLU A 137 -21.54 -58.16 12.28
C GLU A 137 -22.13 -57.39 11.09
N ASN A 138 -21.50 -57.61 9.92
CA ASN A 138 -22.05 -57.49 8.55
C ASN A 138 -22.06 -56.10 7.88
N ASP A 139 -21.12 -55.88 6.94
CA ASP A 139 -21.35 -56.18 5.52
C ASP A 139 -20.18 -55.64 4.67
N ALA A 140 -19.38 -56.55 4.12
CA ALA A 140 -18.30 -56.25 3.19
C ALA A 140 -18.41 -57.16 1.96
N GLU A 141 -19.02 -56.64 0.89
CA GLU A 141 -18.84 -57.18 -0.47
C GLU A 141 -18.85 -56.05 -1.51
N SER A 142 -17.70 -55.88 -2.18
CA SER A 142 -17.55 -55.81 -3.65
C SER A 142 -16.19 -55.18 -4.01
N ALA A 143 -15.15 -56.01 -4.03
CA ALA A 143 -13.90 -55.71 -4.69
C ALA A 143 -13.91 -56.40 -6.06
N GLN A 144 -14.08 -55.62 -7.13
CA GLN A 144 -13.87 -56.05 -8.51
C GLN A 144 -12.84 -55.13 -9.18
N SER A 145 -11.64 -55.70 -9.33
CA SER A 145 -10.65 -55.50 -10.40
C SER A 145 -10.50 -54.12 -11.06
N ASP A 146 -9.52 -53.35 -10.60
CA ASP A 146 -8.81 -52.32 -11.39
C ASP A 146 -7.30 -52.55 -11.25
N ALA A 147 -6.75 -53.48 -12.04
CA ALA A 147 -5.34 -53.87 -11.97
C ALA A 147 -4.46 -53.31 -13.11
N ASP A 148 -5.03 -52.62 -14.11
CA ASP A 148 -4.27 -52.22 -15.31
C ASP A 148 -3.95 -50.71 -15.43
N GLN A 149 -4.21 -49.90 -14.40
CA GLN A 149 -3.87 -48.46 -14.41
C GLN A 149 -2.64 -48.08 -13.56
N ASN A 150 -1.98 -49.05 -12.90
CA ASN A 150 -0.93 -48.74 -11.91
C ASN A 150 0.51 -48.75 -12.46
N MET A 151 0.73 -49.13 -13.72
CA MET A 151 2.08 -49.14 -14.34
C MET A 151 2.54 -47.73 -14.77
N ASP A 152 1.63 -46.80 -15.07
CA ASP A 152 1.99 -45.43 -15.51
C ASP A 152 2.14 -44.43 -14.35
N ALA A 153 1.57 -44.72 -13.18
CA ALA A 153 1.71 -43.85 -12.01
C ALA A 153 3.11 -43.93 -11.38
N ILE A 154 3.75 -45.10 -11.45
CA ILE A 154 5.09 -45.36 -10.91
C ILE A 154 6.14 -44.60 -11.73
N THR A 155 6.02 -44.58 -13.06
CA THR A 155 6.96 -43.88 -13.95
C THR A 155 6.84 -42.35 -13.84
N LEU A 156 5.66 -41.81 -13.54
CA LEU A 156 5.48 -40.37 -13.30
C LEU A 156 6.09 -39.92 -11.96
N ALA A 157 5.97 -40.75 -10.92
CA ALA A 157 6.55 -40.47 -9.60
C ALA A 157 8.09 -40.47 -9.66
N GLU A 158 8.69 -41.41 -10.39
CA GLU A 158 10.14 -41.48 -10.61
C GLU A 158 10.65 -40.27 -11.41
N ARG A 159 9.93 -39.83 -12.45
CA ARG A 159 10.27 -38.61 -13.20
C ARG A 159 10.20 -37.36 -12.33
N ARG A 160 9.22 -37.26 -11.41
CA ARG A 160 9.12 -36.14 -10.46
C ARG A 160 10.25 -36.17 -9.43
N ALA A 161 10.63 -37.34 -8.94
CA ALA A 161 11.74 -37.51 -8.01
C ALA A 161 13.08 -37.10 -8.66
N ALA A 162 13.37 -37.59 -9.87
CA ALA A 162 14.57 -37.23 -10.61
C ALA A 162 14.65 -35.72 -10.91
N LYS A 163 13.53 -35.08 -11.22
CA LYS A 163 13.47 -33.63 -11.43
C LYS A 163 13.71 -32.83 -10.15
N LEU A 164 13.24 -33.31 -9.00
CA LEU A 164 13.51 -32.70 -7.70
C LEU A 164 14.97 -32.84 -7.27
N GLU A 165 15.59 -33.99 -7.55
CA GLU A 165 17.02 -34.25 -7.30
C GLU A 165 17.91 -33.28 -8.12
N ALA A 166 17.60 -33.12 -9.42
CA ALA A 166 18.32 -32.20 -10.30
C ALA A 166 18.22 -30.74 -9.82
N LEU A 167 17.02 -30.31 -9.38
CA LEU A 167 16.82 -28.96 -8.83
C LEU A 167 17.58 -28.75 -7.51
N ARG A 168 17.70 -29.78 -6.67
CA ARG A 168 18.51 -29.69 -5.44
C ARG A 168 19.99 -29.52 -5.75
N GLY A 169 20.53 -30.27 -6.73
CA GLY A 169 21.91 -30.12 -7.18
C GLY A 169 22.21 -28.73 -7.74
N GLU A 170 21.28 -28.14 -8.51
CA GLU A 170 21.46 -26.79 -9.04
C GLU A 170 21.43 -25.71 -7.94
N VAL A 171 20.57 -25.88 -6.93
CA VAL A 171 20.49 -24.96 -5.78
C VAL A 171 21.74 -25.05 -4.91
N GLU A 172 22.27 -26.24 -4.66
CA GLU A 172 23.53 -26.42 -3.94
C GLU A 172 24.72 -25.84 -4.70
N GLY A 173 24.79 -26.03 -6.02
CA GLY A 173 25.80 -25.40 -6.86
C GLY A 173 25.78 -23.87 -6.76
N LYS A 174 24.58 -23.26 -6.86
CA LYS A 174 24.41 -21.80 -6.71
C LYS A 174 24.75 -21.29 -5.31
N LYS A 175 24.45 -22.08 -4.27
CA LYS A 175 24.80 -21.74 -2.89
C LYS A 175 26.31 -21.70 -2.69
N ASN A 176 27.02 -22.70 -3.22
CA ASN A 176 28.48 -22.79 -3.13
C ASN A 176 29.17 -21.63 -3.87
N THR A 177 28.71 -21.27 -5.07
CA THR A 177 29.26 -20.10 -5.80
C THR A 177 29.02 -18.78 -5.07
N MET A 178 27.88 -18.63 -4.39
CA MET A 178 27.57 -17.40 -3.64
C MET A 178 28.47 -17.26 -2.40
N THR A 179 28.74 -18.36 -1.70
CA THR A 179 29.70 -18.35 -0.57
C THR A 179 31.12 -18.05 -1.00
N GLU A 180 31.54 -18.48 -2.20
CA GLU A 180 32.88 -18.22 -2.71
C GLU A 180 33.06 -16.74 -3.12
N GLU A 181 32.01 -16.14 -3.71
CA GLU A 181 31.97 -14.71 -4.04
C GLU A 181 31.97 -13.82 -2.79
N GLU A 182 31.22 -14.20 -1.75
CA GLU A 182 31.19 -13.51 -0.45
C GLU A 182 32.55 -13.53 0.25
N LEU A 183 33.29 -14.65 0.17
CA LEU A 183 34.62 -14.80 0.73
C LEU A 183 35.66 -13.90 0.02
N LEU A 184 35.55 -13.78 -1.31
CA LEU A 184 36.38 -12.88 -2.12
C LEU A 184 36.10 -11.41 -1.80
N GLU A 185 34.85 -11.05 -1.56
CA GLU A 185 34.46 -9.68 -1.21
C GLU A 185 34.92 -9.30 0.21
N GLU A 186 34.87 -10.24 1.17
CA GLU A 186 35.43 -10.03 2.50
C GLU A 186 36.96 -9.85 2.47
N GLN A 187 37.67 -10.60 1.63
CA GLN A 187 39.11 -10.41 1.43
C GLN A 187 39.45 -9.01 0.90
N ARG A 188 38.74 -8.52 -0.13
CA ARG A 188 38.96 -7.15 -0.63
C ARG A 188 38.68 -6.08 0.42
N ARG A 189 37.66 -6.30 1.26
CA ARG A 189 37.33 -5.36 2.35
C ARG A 189 38.44 -5.28 3.40
N LYS A 190 39.09 -6.40 3.72
CA LYS A 190 40.24 -6.43 4.65
C LYS A 190 41.46 -5.72 4.05
N GLU A 191 41.70 -5.88 2.75
CA GLU A 191 42.81 -5.21 2.05
C GLU A 191 42.65 -3.68 2.00
N LEU A 192 41.42 -3.19 1.83
CA LEU A 192 41.10 -1.74 1.87
C LEU A 192 41.19 -1.13 3.28
N LEU A 193 40.99 -1.92 4.33
CA LEU A 193 41.13 -1.44 5.71
C LEU A 193 42.58 -1.40 6.16
N ALA A 194 43.44 -2.29 5.63
CA ALA A 194 44.86 -2.33 5.97
C ALA A 194 45.68 -1.19 5.35
N THR A 195 45.13 -0.44 4.39
CA THR A 195 45.83 0.62 3.65
C THR A 195 45.62 2.04 4.18
N ASN A 196 44.77 2.22 5.21
CA ASN A 196 44.41 3.56 5.73
C ASN A 196 45.02 3.91 7.11
N ASP A 197 45.85 3.05 7.71
CA ASP A 197 46.35 3.25 9.07
C ASP A 197 47.80 3.82 9.16
N ASP A 198 48.36 4.36 8.07
CA ASP A 198 49.77 4.84 8.04
C ASP A 198 49.95 6.34 7.69
N ASP A 199 48.98 7.20 8.05
CA ASP A 199 49.19 8.65 8.02
C ASP A 199 49.20 9.23 9.45
N GLY A 200 50.38 9.22 10.05
CA GLY A 200 50.68 9.89 11.31
C GLY A 200 50.53 11.42 11.18
N ILE A 201 49.49 11.97 11.80
CA ILE A 201 49.33 13.42 11.97
C ILE A 201 49.72 13.81 13.40
N ASP A 202 50.91 14.40 13.47
CA ASP A 202 51.51 15.12 14.59
C ASP A 202 51.01 16.58 14.66
N ASP A 203 51.26 17.23 15.80
CA ASP A 203 51.06 18.65 16.15
C ASP A 203 49.62 19.11 16.48
N GLY A 204 49.25 19.54 17.69
CA GLY A 204 50.06 20.18 18.73
C GLY A 204 50.08 21.71 18.55
N ARG A 205 49.05 22.44 19.02
CA ARG A 205 49.16 23.89 19.31
C ARG A 205 48.11 24.39 20.33
N VAL A 206 48.64 24.78 21.48
CA VAL A 206 47.98 25.47 22.59
C VAL A 206 47.91 26.97 22.29
N LEU A 207 46.70 27.55 22.24
CA LEU A 207 46.52 29.01 22.15
C LEU A 207 45.90 29.60 23.42
N LYS A 208 46.49 30.72 23.82
CA LYS A 208 46.36 31.41 25.11
C LYS A 208 45.05 32.17 25.26
N ARG A 209 44.50 32.11 26.49
CA ARG A 209 43.39 32.93 27.02
C ARG A 209 43.68 34.44 26.92
N LYS A 210 42.69 35.22 26.45
CA LYS A 210 42.58 36.68 26.67
C LYS A 210 41.34 37.00 27.51
N ARG A 211 41.48 38.01 28.36
CA ARG A 211 40.56 38.54 29.38
C ARG A 211 39.42 39.41 28.76
N PRO A 212 38.34 39.68 29.51
CA PRO A 212 37.08 40.21 28.97
C PRO A 212 37.06 41.75 28.91
N ILE A 213 36.34 42.28 27.93
CA ILE A 213 36.00 43.72 27.75
C ILE A 213 34.46 43.81 27.73
N PRO A 214 33.85 44.85 28.32
CA PRO A 214 32.42 44.84 28.63
C PRO A 214 31.54 45.36 27.49
N SER A 215 30.40 44.68 27.33
CA SER A 215 29.08 45.14 26.87
C SER A 215 29.01 46.30 25.86
N GLN A 216 28.82 45.96 24.59
CA GLN A 216 28.06 46.77 23.62
C GLN A 216 27.29 45.84 22.66
N GLU A 217 26.00 46.15 22.54
CA GLU A 217 24.91 45.66 21.69
C GLU A 217 25.16 44.45 20.75
N GLU A 218 24.38 43.40 20.98
CA GLU A 218 24.43 42.08 20.36
C GLU A 218 24.11 42.08 18.84
N GLY A 219 25.14 42.29 18.03
CA GLY A 219 25.16 41.84 16.65
C GLY A 219 25.23 40.31 16.58
N LYS A 220 24.11 39.65 16.27
CA LYS A 220 24.03 38.20 16.07
C LYS A 220 25.07 37.73 15.04
N SER A 221 26.07 36.97 15.51
CA SER A 221 27.18 36.42 14.72
C SER A 221 26.70 35.62 13.50
N LEU A 222 27.38 35.80 12.36
CA LEU A 222 27.11 35.09 11.10
C LEU A 222 27.29 33.55 11.23
N LEU A 223 28.13 33.11 12.16
CA LEU A 223 28.31 31.68 12.50
C LEU A 223 27.07 31.08 13.18
N SER A 224 26.28 31.87 13.89
CA SER A 224 24.97 31.45 14.43
C SER A 224 23.91 31.25 13.34
N LYS A 225 24.13 31.75 12.11
CA LYS A 225 23.25 31.45 10.97
C LYS A 225 23.69 30.21 10.17
N MET A 226 24.94 29.77 10.30
CA MET A 226 25.48 28.62 9.55
C MET A 226 25.39 27.30 10.34
N MET A 227 25.38 27.34 11.67
CA MET A 227 25.12 26.15 12.47
C MET A 227 23.62 25.98 12.69
N THR A 228 23.09 25.00 11.93
CA THR A 228 21.78 24.36 12.03
C THR A 228 20.55 25.24 11.82
N ALA A 229 20.10 25.29 10.56
CA ALA A 229 18.69 25.50 10.19
C ALA A 229 17.75 24.37 10.69
N GLN A 230 18.12 23.63 11.74
CA GLN A 230 17.23 22.71 12.42
C GLN A 230 16.30 23.54 13.29
N THR A 231 15.02 23.52 12.96
CA THR A 231 13.99 24.13 13.80
C THR A 231 14.07 23.50 15.19
N PRO A 232 14.06 24.29 16.28
CA PRO A 232 14.08 23.75 17.63
C PRO A 232 13.07 22.63 17.81
N PRO A 233 13.36 21.59 18.62
CA PRO A 233 12.45 20.46 18.82
C PRO A 233 11.04 20.86 19.30
N HIS A 234 10.89 22.03 19.92
CA HIS A 234 9.64 22.54 20.46
C HIS A 234 8.90 23.52 19.53
N ASP A 235 9.46 23.82 18.35
CA ASP A 235 8.85 24.77 17.42
C ASP A 235 8.56 24.15 16.06
N PHE A 236 7.42 24.55 15.50
CA PHE A 236 7.14 24.31 14.10
C PHE A 236 7.94 25.30 13.27
N SER A 237 8.44 24.86 12.12
CA SER A 237 9.15 25.76 11.22
C SER A 237 8.24 26.89 10.79
N GLU A 238 8.72 28.13 10.81
CA GLU A 238 7.99 29.29 10.25
C GLU A 238 7.56 29.04 8.80
N LYS A 239 8.35 28.24 8.06
CA LYS A 239 8.04 27.81 6.69
C LYS A 239 6.75 26.99 6.57
N LEU A 240 6.32 26.33 7.65
CA LEU A 240 5.05 25.63 7.67
C LEU A 240 3.86 26.58 7.75
N GLY A 241 4.06 27.87 8.01
CA GLY A 241 2.99 28.87 8.03
C GLY A 241 1.88 28.57 9.04
N LEU A 242 2.19 27.81 10.10
CA LEU A 242 1.26 27.50 11.19
C LEU A 242 1.14 28.75 12.07
N LYS A 243 0.16 29.59 11.76
CA LYS A 243 -0.09 30.82 12.52
C LYS A 243 -0.86 30.47 13.79
N THR A 244 -0.40 30.96 14.94
CA THR A 244 -1.04 30.72 16.25
C THR A 244 -2.49 31.14 16.28
N TRP A 245 -2.88 32.22 15.61
CA TRP A 245 -4.27 32.67 15.55
C TRP A 245 -5.19 31.81 14.66
N LYS A 246 -4.63 30.93 13.84
CA LYS A 246 -5.39 30.00 12.99
C LYS A 246 -5.65 28.65 13.66
N GLY A 247 -5.29 28.47 14.94
CA GLY A 247 -5.48 27.21 15.63
C GLY A 247 -5.22 27.29 17.12
N THR A 248 -5.19 26.14 17.77
CA THR A 248 -4.93 25.96 19.19
C THR A 248 -3.76 25.01 19.39
N VAL A 249 -2.92 25.32 20.38
CA VAL A 249 -1.89 24.37 20.84
C VAL A 249 -2.59 23.37 21.75
N LEU A 250 -2.53 22.10 21.37
CA LEU A 250 -3.09 20.99 22.15
C LEU A 250 -2.10 20.47 23.19
N PHE A 251 -0.81 20.57 22.87
CA PHE A 251 0.30 20.20 23.75
C PHE A 251 1.51 21.10 23.44
N PRO A 252 2.23 21.63 24.45
CA PRO A 252 2.02 21.43 25.88
C PRO A 252 0.82 22.24 26.42
N GLN A 253 0.15 21.73 27.45
CA GLN A 253 -0.99 22.43 28.09
C GLN A 253 -0.51 23.39 29.20
N THR A 254 0.62 23.07 29.82
CA THR A 254 1.26 23.86 30.88
C THR A 254 2.71 24.14 30.52
N THR A 255 3.28 25.21 31.06
CA THR A 255 4.68 25.59 30.79
C THR A 255 5.69 24.57 31.32
N ASP A 256 5.30 23.78 32.32
CA ASP A 256 6.16 22.80 32.98
C ASP A 256 6.22 21.46 32.20
N GLU A 257 5.17 21.14 31.44
CA GLU A 257 5.06 19.89 30.70
C GLU A 257 5.66 20.01 29.30
N LEU A 258 6.99 20.00 29.20
CA LEU A 258 7.67 20.24 27.91
C LEU A 258 7.55 19.08 26.91
N THR A 259 7.27 17.86 27.37
CA THR A 259 7.19 16.65 26.54
C THR A 259 6.23 15.62 27.11
N TRP A 260 5.53 14.91 26.23
CA TRP A 260 4.77 13.72 26.58
C TRP A 260 5.49 12.47 26.07
N SER A 261 5.49 11.40 26.87
CA SER A 261 5.94 10.07 26.48
C SER A 261 5.08 9.01 27.16
N PRO A 262 4.87 7.85 26.53
CA PRO A 262 4.18 6.73 27.16
C PRO A 262 4.79 6.36 28.52
N PRO A 263 3.99 6.05 29.55
CA PRO A 263 4.52 5.56 30.82
C PRO A 263 5.23 4.21 30.65
N GLU A 264 6.38 4.02 31.29
CA GLU A 264 7.15 2.77 31.22
C GLU A 264 6.38 1.55 31.78
N SER A 265 5.45 1.79 32.71
CA SER A 265 4.61 0.76 33.33
C SER A 265 3.29 0.51 32.61
N ALA A 266 3.06 1.11 31.44
CA ALA A 266 1.81 0.96 30.71
C ALA A 266 1.63 -0.48 30.20
N SER A 267 0.49 -1.07 30.53
CA SER A 267 0.11 -2.43 30.13
C SER A 267 -1.12 -2.44 29.22
N ASN A 268 -1.98 -1.43 29.35
CA ASN A 268 -3.15 -1.17 28.53
C ASN A 268 -2.93 0.10 27.69
N PRO A 269 -3.48 0.18 26.46
CA PRO A 269 -3.35 1.37 25.63
C PRO A 269 -3.83 2.66 26.31
N ASN A 270 -4.75 2.55 27.27
CA ASN A 270 -5.29 3.66 28.06
C ASN A 270 -4.41 4.10 29.24
N ASP A 271 -3.41 3.32 29.65
CA ASP A 271 -2.61 3.57 30.86
C ASP A 271 -1.73 4.82 30.68
N GLY A 272 -2.22 5.99 31.10
CA GLY A 272 -1.55 7.28 30.90
C GLY A 272 -1.52 7.74 29.44
N ALA A 273 -2.49 7.28 28.64
CA ALA A 273 -2.65 7.72 27.27
C ALA A 273 -2.89 9.23 27.20
N PHE A 274 -2.31 9.89 26.18
CA PHE A 274 -2.68 11.26 25.89
C PHE A 274 -4.03 11.27 25.18
N LEU A 275 -4.99 12.07 25.67
CA LEU A 275 -6.30 12.26 25.07
C LEU A 275 -6.66 13.73 25.13
N VAL A 276 -6.89 14.36 23.97
CA VAL A 276 -7.26 15.78 23.91
C VAL A 276 -8.34 16.01 22.83
N PRO A 277 -9.36 16.83 23.12
CA PRO A 277 -10.36 17.20 22.13
C PRO A 277 -9.77 18.14 21.07
N MET A 278 -10.11 17.87 19.82
CA MET A 278 -9.90 18.73 18.66
C MET A 278 -11.24 19.36 18.29
N GLU A 279 -11.51 20.49 18.92
CA GLU A 279 -12.81 21.17 18.84
C GLU A 279 -13.07 21.81 17.47
N ASN A 280 -14.34 22.14 17.24
CA ASN A 280 -14.81 22.93 16.10
C ASN A 280 -14.49 22.31 14.72
N PHE A 281 -14.37 20.98 14.65
CA PHE A 281 -14.22 20.30 13.38
C PHE A 281 -15.55 20.29 12.62
N ASP A 282 -15.54 20.69 11.36
CA ASP A 282 -16.70 20.70 10.48
C ASP A 282 -16.25 20.24 9.09
N ILE A 283 -16.73 19.08 8.66
CA ILE A 283 -16.30 18.47 7.39
C ILE A 283 -16.67 19.35 6.19
N THR A 284 -17.77 20.09 6.26
CA THR A 284 -18.23 20.97 5.16
C THR A 284 -17.31 22.17 5.00
N LYS A 285 -16.77 22.69 6.11
CA LYS A 285 -15.76 23.76 6.09
C LYS A 285 -14.41 23.23 5.68
N ALA A 286 -13.99 22.08 6.24
CA ALA A 286 -12.71 21.46 5.91
C ALA A 286 -12.59 21.14 4.41
N GLN A 287 -13.68 20.72 3.77
CA GLN A 287 -13.78 20.54 2.31
C GLN A 287 -13.45 21.80 1.50
N ASN A 288 -13.82 22.97 2.02
CA ASN A 288 -13.57 24.26 1.39
C ASN A 288 -12.24 24.90 1.86
N GLY A 289 -11.43 24.17 2.63
CA GLY A 289 -10.20 24.71 3.22
C GLY A 289 -10.46 25.72 4.36
N GLU A 290 -11.67 25.75 4.90
CA GLU A 290 -12.09 26.61 6.00
C GLU A 290 -12.14 25.85 7.32
N GLY A 291 -12.05 26.60 8.44
CA GLY A 291 -12.11 26.03 9.79
C GLY A 291 -10.93 25.11 10.14
N PRO A 292 -10.88 24.59 11.38
CA PRO A 292 -9.84 23.65 11.79
C PRO A 292 -9.89 22.35 10.97
N ASN A 293 -8.80 22.06 10.27
CA ASN A 293 -8.68 20.90 9.38
C ASN A 293 -7.31 20.22 9.43
N THR A 294 -6.36 20.73 10.22
CA THR A 294 -4.97 20.30 10.20
C THR A 294 -4.45 20.04 11.60
N LEU A 295 -4.00 18.81 11.83
CA LEU A 295 -3.22 18.41 13.00
C LEU A 295 -1.74 18.51 12.65
N ALA A 296 -0.94 19.18 13.48
CA ALA A 296 0.51 19.21 13.38
C ALA A 296 1.14 18.63 14.64
N LEU A 297 2.07 17.68 14.48
CA LEU A 297 2.81 17.03 15.56
C LEU A 297 4.31 17.25 15.37
N LYS A 298 4.99 17.55 16.47
CA LYS A 298 6.45 17.60 16.57
C LYS A 298 6.88 16.56 17.59
N PHE A 299 7.64 15.56 17.17
CA PHE A 299 7.97 14.40 18.00
C PHE A 299 9.36 13.83 17.68
N THR A 300 9.84 12.89 18.48
CA THR A 300 10.99 12.04 18.16
C THR A 300 10.65 10.57 18.44
N ALA A 301 11.15 9.69 17.59
CA ALA A 301 11.12 8.25 17.82
C ALA A 301 12.59 7.76 17.82
N PRO A 302 13.10 7.22 18.93
CA PRO A 302 14.46 6.68 19.01
C PRO A 302 14.76 5.61 17.96
N SER A 303 16.03 5.40 17.62
CA SER A 303 16.44 4.38 16.62
C SER A 303 16.22 2.93 17.08
N ASP A 304 15.98 2.72 18.37
CA ASP A 304 15.60 1.44 18.97
C ASP A 304 14.09 1.29 19.18
N SER A 305 13.30 2.33 18.87
CA SER A 305 11.84 2.27 18.92
C SER A 305 11.29 1.30 17.88
N LYS A 306 10.63 0.24 18.36
CA LYS A 306 10.08 -0.80 17.48
C LYS A 306 8.92 -0.25 16.63
N ARG A 307 8.08 0.57 17.25
CA ARG A 307 6.88 1.20 16.68
C ARG A 307 6.36 2.29 17.61
N PHE A 308 5.49 3.14 17.10
CA PHE A 308 4.62 4.02 17.87
C PHE A 308 3.35 4.31 17.06
N SER A 309 2.33 4.89 17.69
CA SER A 309 1.11 5.28 17.00
C SER A 309 0.42 6.49 17.62
N PHE A 310 -0.42 7.11 16.81
CA PHE A 310 -1.47 7.99 17.30
C PHE A 310 -2.74 7.78 16.51
N ASN A 311 -3.84 8.23 17.09
CA ASN A 311 -5.17 8.07 16.54
C ASN A 311 -5.86 9.42 16.44
N ILE A 312 -6.68 9.57 15.40
CA ILE A 312 -7.76 10.55 15.36
C ILE A 312 -9.06 9.75 15.43
N ALA A 313 -9.87 10.07 16.42
CA ALA A 313 -11.12 9.38 16.69
C ALA A 313 -12.32 10.34 16.62
N GLY A 314 -13.48 9.80 16.29
CA GLY A 314 -14.72 10.56 16.25
C GLY A 314 -15.37 10.68 17.63
N PRO A 315 -16.52 11.36 17.72
CA PRO A 315 -17.37 11.29 18.91
C PRO A 315 -17.75 9.84 19.22
N GLY A 316 -17.73 9.45 20.50
CA GLY A 316 -18.08 8.09 20.92
C GLY A 316 -17.05 7.03 20.51
N HIS A 317 -15.76 7.35 20.64
CA HIS A 317 -14.67 6.45 20.23
C HIS A 317 -14.45 5.20 21.10
N GLU A 318 -15.24 5.02 22.18
CA GLU A 318 -15.29 3.82 23.03
C GLU A 318 -13.88 3.28 23.37
N ASP A 319 -13.06 4.06 24.07
CA ASP A 319 -11.73 3.61 24.54
C ASP A 319 -10.86 2.92 23.48
N PHE A 320 -10.67 3.59 22.34
CA PHE A 320 -9.86 3.13 21.20
C PHE A 320 -10.49 2.01 20.34
N ASP A 321 -11.80 1.75 20.45
CA ASP A 321 -12.48 0.78 19.59
C ASP A 321 -13.01 1.35 18.28
N SER A 322 -13.22 2.66 18.21
CA SER A 322 -13.63 3.35 16.98
C SER A 322 -12.64 4.47 16.64
N ILE A 323 -11.73 4.19 15.71
CA ILE A 323 -10.64 5.06 15.27
C ILE A 323 -10.86 5.40 13.80
N LEU A 324 -10.99 6.69 13.48
CA LEU A 324 -11.16 7.17 12.12
C LEU A 324 -9.85 7.11 11.33
N PHE A 325 -8.74 7.36 12.02
CA PHE A 325 -7.40 7.36 11.44
C PHE A 325 -6.37 6.89 12.47
N HIS A 326 -5.63 5.85 12.14
CA HIS A 326 -4.55 5.28 12.92
C HIS A 326 -3.25 5.39 12.12
N PHE A 327 -2.25 6.08 12.67
CA PHE A 327 -0.93 6.20 12.08
C PHE A 327 0.06 5.35 12.88
N ASN A 328 0.76 4.43 12.25
CA ASN A 328 1.61 3.46 12.97
C ASN A 328 2.86 3.05 12.19
N PRO A 329 3.96 3.83 12.31
CA PRO A 329 5.28 3.43 11.84
C PRO A 329 5.80 2.23 12.63
N ARG A 330 6.37 1.24 11.93
CA ARG A 330 6.92 0.01 12.50
C ARG A 330 8.31 -0.23 11.94
N GLN A 331 9.34 0.05 12.74
CA GLN A 331 10.73 0.11 12.26
C GLN A 331 11.26 -1.24 11.79
N ARG A 332 10.97 -2.32 12.53
CA ARG A 332 11.58 -3.64 12.29
C ARG A 332 10.65 -4.65 11.63
N GLN A 333 9.35 -4.36 11.56
CA GLN A 333 8.39 -5.30 10.97
C GLN A 333 8.47 -5.25 9.45
N LYS A 334 8.70 -6.39 8.80
CA LYS A 334 8.79 -6.54 7.33
C LYS A 334 9.79 -5.59 6.66
N GLY A 335 10.93 -5.35 7.29
CA GLY A 335 11.96 -4.44 6.76
C GLY A 335 11.64 -2.95 6.93
N GLY A 336 10.64 -2.61 7.75
CA GLY A 336 10.25 -1.24 8.06
C GLY A 336 9.07 -0.79 7.21
N GLN A 337 7.94 -0.55 7.87
CA GLN A 337 6.71 -0.11 7.20
C GLN A 337 5.96 0.95 8.00
N LEU A 338 5.40 1.93 7.30
CA LEU A 338 4.34 2.80 7.80
C LEU A 338 2.99 2.12 7.51
N VAL A 339 2.22 1.88 8.56
CA VAL A 339 0.85 1.37 8.47
C VAL A 339 -0.11 2.50 8.80
N ILE A 340 -1.08 2.74 7.92
CA ILE A 340 -2.18 3.66 8.14
C ILE A 340 -3.49 2.89 8.01
N ASN A 341 -4.41 3.05 8.96
CA ASN A 341 -5.66 2.30 8.95
C ASN A 341 -6.79 3.03 9.67
N ASP A 342 -7.98 2.44 9.68
CA ASP A 342 -9.09 2.77 10.57
C ASP A 342 -9.47 1.54 11.41
N LYS A 343 -10.17 1.76 12.51
CA LYS A 343 -10.74 0.70 13.36
C LYS A 343 -12.20 1.02 13.60
N GLN A 344 -13.10 0.08 13.33
CA GLN A 344 -14.54 0.26 13.54
C GLN A 344 -15.06 -0.87 14.43
N LYS A 345 -15.64 -0.51 15.59
CA LYS A 345 -16.22 -1.47 16.54
C LYS A 345 -15.24 -2.60 16.90
N GLY A 346 -14.01 -2.25 17.25
CA GLY A 346 -12.98 -3.24 17.60
C GLY A 346 -12.23 -3.84 16.41
N GLN A 347 -12.72 -3.65 15.16
CA GLN A 347 -12.18 -4.33 13.98
C GLN A 347 -11.35 -3.39 13.12
N TRP A 348 -10.09 -3.78 12.87
CA TRP A 348 -9.19 -3.07 11.95
C TRP A 348 -9.65 -3.21 10.49
N GLY A 349 -9.66 -2.09 9.76
CA GLY A 349 -9.90 -2.06 8.33
C GLY A 349 -8.71 -2.59 7.51
N ARG A 350 -8.76 -2.37 6.19
CA ARG A 350 -7.67 -2.75 5.28
C ARG A 350 -6.52 -1.74 5.38
N PRO A 351 -5.31 -2.10 5.82
CA PRO A 351 -4.25 -1.11 5.99
C PRO A 351 -3.73 -0.58 4.65
N VAL A 352 -3.39 0.71 4.61
CA VAL A 352 -2.46 1.30 3.63
C VAL A 352 -1.05 1.10 4.18
N GLN A 353 -0.18 0.45 3.40
CA GLN A 353 1.18 0.11 3.82
C GLN A 353 2.19 0.77 2.89
N LEU A 354 3.15 1.49 3.47
CA LEU A 354 4.29 2.06 2.75
C LEU A 354 5.59 1.54 3.36
N PRO A 355 6.57 1.11 2.56
CA PRO A 355 7.92 0.90 3.07
C PRO A 355 8.47 2.18 3.72
N LEU A 356 9.12 2.08 4.88
CA LEU A 356 9.70 3.26 5.54
C LEU A 356 10.78 3.95 4.70
N SER A 357 11.40 3.23 3.75
CA SER A 357 12.33 3.80 2.77
C SER A 357 11.69 4.78 1.78
N GLN A 358 10.36 4.80 1.65
CA GLN A 358 9.64 5.71 0.76
C GLN A 358 9.18 7.00 1.45
N VAL A 359 9.18 7.02 2.78
CA VAL A 359 8.84 8.20 3.60
C VAL A 359 10.14 8.84 4.13
N PRO A 360 10.11 10.12 4.53
CA PRO A 360 11.24 10.72 5.23
C PRO A 360 11.59 9.94 6.50
N LEU A 361 12.85 10.00 6.90
CA LEU A 361 13.35 9.24 8.05
C LEU A 361 12.62 9.67 9.33
N ILE A 362 11.94 8.73 10.00
CA ILE A 362 11.17 8.99 11.23
C ILE A 362 11.97 8.59 12.47
N PHE A 363 12.59 7.41 12.42
CA PHE A 363 13.31 6.82 13.55
C PHE A 363 14.76 7.34 13.62
N GLY A 364 15.25 7.58 14.83
CA GLY A 364 16.59 8.11 15.10
C GLY A 364 16.78 9.59 14.76
N GLN A 365 15.73 10.29 14.35
CA GLN A 365 15.78 11.73 14.14
C GLN A 365 15.61 12.50 15.46
N MET A 366 16.36 13.60 15.61
CA MET A 366 16.25 14.47 16.77
C MET A 366 14.86 15.09 16.90
N SER A 367 14.21 15.37 15.77
CA SER A 367 12.85 15.88 15.73
C SER A 367 12.24 15.64 14.36
N VAL A 368 10.98 15.22 14.34
CA VAL A 368 10.17 14.98 13.14
C VAL A 368 8.93 15.84 13.21
N THR A 369 8.61 16.50 12.10
CA THR A 369 7.35 17.22 11.90
C THR A 369 6.41 16.40 11.03
N LEU A 370 5.23 16.12 11.57
CA LEU A 370 4.13 15.46 10.88
C LEU A 370 2.92 16.39 10.82
N LEU A 371 2.28 16.46 9.66
CA LEU A 371 0.99 17.10 9.49
C LEU A 371 -0.01 16.07 8.96
N VAL A 372 -1.22 16.10 9.51
CA VAL A 372 -2.38 15.37 9.00
C VAL A 372 -3.44 16.39 8.63
N GLN A 373 -3.75 16.51 7.34
CA GLN A 373 -4.84 17.36 6.86
C GLN A 373 -6.09 16.53 6.62
N ILE A 374 -7.19 16.91 7.26
CA ILE A 374 -8.50 16.30 7.11
C ILE A 374 -9.24 17.08 6.02
N ASN A 375 -9.44 16.45 4.88
CA ASN A 375 -10.12 17.02 3.72
C ASN A 375 -11.45 16.29 3.47
N GLY A 376 -12.18 16.68 2.43
CA GLY A 376 -13.43 16.03 2.04
C GLY A 376 -13.31 14.54 1.72
N ASP A 377 -12.17 14.14 1.15
CA ASP A 377 -11.97 12.78 0.66
C ASP A 377 -11.29 11.88 1.71
N GLY A 378 -10.55 12.45 2.67
CA GLY A 378 -9.76 11.66 3.60
C GLY A 378 -8.77 12.45 4.45
N PHE A 379 -7.77 11.71 4.94
CA PHE A 379 -6.65 12.19 5.73
C PHE A 379 -5.38 12.18 4.88
N ASP A 380 -4.83 13.35 4.59
CA ASP A 380 -3.55 13.53 3.90
C ASP A 380 -2.41 13.65 4.89
N ILE A 381 -1.33 12.90 4.67
CA ILE A 381 -0.21 12.77 5.60
C ILE A 381 1.03 13.40 4.99
N PHE A 382 1.57 14.42 5.67
CA PHE A 382 2.79 15.09 5.30
C PHE A 382 3.84 14.91 6.38
N ILE A 383 4.95 14.26 6.05
CA ILE A 383 6.10 14.11 6.95
C ILE A 383 7.20 15.01 6.39
N GLU A 384 7.74 15.91 7.22
CA GLU A 384 8.76 16.90 6.79
C GLU A 384 8.36 17.65 5.50
N GLY A 385 7.07 17.97 5.37
CA GLY A 385 6.51 18.64 4.19
C GLY A 385 6.31 17.76 2.94
N LYS A 386 6.73 16.48 2.95
CA LYS A 386 6.51 15.55 1.86
C LYS A 386 5.15 14.84 2.01
N HIS A 387 4.29 14.92 0.99
CA HIS A 387 3.04 14.16 0.94
C HIS A 387 3.37 12.67 0.79
N CYS A 388 3.15 11.91 1.86
CA CYS A 388 3.53 10.50 1.94
C CYS A 388 2.38 9.58 1.56
N ALA A 389 1.19 9.82 2.11
CA ALA A 389 0.04 8.96 1.91
C ALA A 389 -1.29 9.67 2.17
N ARG A 390 -2.37 9.11 1.64
CA ARG A 390 -3.76 9.45 1.96
C ARG A 390 -4.48 8.23 2.53
N LEU A 391 -5.30 8.43 3.55
CA LEU A 391 -6.34 7.47 3.96
C LEU A 391 -7.70 8.08 3.64
N GLU A 392 -8.42 7.52 2.67
CA GLU A 392 -9.78 7.97 2.39
C GLU A 392 -10.74 7.67 3.55
N HIS A 393 -11.77 8.50 3.70
CA HIS A 393 -12.78 8.32 4.74
C HIS A 393 -13.52 6.99 4.54
N ARG A 394 -13.45 6.12 5.55
CA ARG A 394 -14.17 4.82 5.58
C ARG A 394 -15.40 4.83 6.46
N THR A 395 -15.53 5.86 7.28
CA THR A 395 -16.69 6.17 8.09
C THR A 395 -17.16 7.55 7.67
N GLU A 396 -18.47 7.70 7.47
CA GLU A 396 -19.06 9.01 7.19
C GLU A 396 -18.85 9.92 8.40
N LEU A 397 -18.20 11.05 8.17
CA LEU A 397 -18.04 12.07 9.19
C LEU A 397 -19.35 12.85 9.35
N PRO A 398 -19.73 13.25 10.58
CA PRO A 398 -20.93 14.04 10.79
C PRO A 398 -20.92 15.31 9.94
N SER A 399 -22.04 15.60 9.27
CA SER A 399 -22.21 16.83 8.49
C SER A 399 -22.34 18.09 9.34
N LYS A 400 -22.62 17.92 10.63
CA LYS A 400 -22.66 19.01 11.61
C LYS A 400 -21.30 19.14 12.29
N PRO A 401 -20.93 20.35 12.75
CA PRO A 401 -19.75 20.54 13.58
C PRO A 401 -19.70 19.55 14.74
N CYS A 402 -18.54 18.93 14.94
CA CYS A 402 -18.30 17.96 15.99
C CYS A 402 -16.90 18.12 16.59
N THR A 403 -16.66 17.41 17.69
CA THR A 403 -15.35 17.32 18.33
C THR A 403 -14.70 15.99 17.92
N LEU A 404 -13.51 16.08 17.35
CA LEU A 404 -12.64 14.92 17.16
C LEU A 404 -11.74 14.75 18.39
N TYR A 405 -11.10 13.60 18.51
CA TYR A 405 -10.17 13.32 19.62
C TYR A 405 -8.83 12.87 19.08
N LEU A 406 -7.76 13.52 19.53
CA LEU A 406 -6.39 13.08 19.32
C LEU A 406 -5.99 12.18 20.48
N GLN A 407 -5.47 11.00 20.14
CA GLN A 407 -5.12 9.98 21.12
C GLN A 407 -3.71 9.43 20.88
N PHE A 408 -2.89 9.38 21.92
CA PHE A 408 -1.60 8.68 21.91
C PHE A 408 -1.70 7.47 22.84
N PRO A 409 -1.86 6.25 22.30
CA PRO A 409 -1.89 5.05 23.13
C PRO A 409 -0.53 4.82 23.79
N SER A 410 -0.54 4.34 25.02
CA SER A 410 0.69 4.11 25.78
C SER A 410 1.38 2.78 25.43
N CYS A 411 0.62 1.79 24.99
CA CYS A 411 1.13 0.51 24.52
C CYS A 411 0.38 0.06 23.27
N ASP A 412 0.95 -0.93 22.58
CA ASP A 412 0.32 -1.52 21.40
C ASP A 412 -0.73 -2.59 21.74
N ASP A 413 -1.38 -3.14 20.71
CA ASP A 413 -2.39 -4.22 20.84
C ASP A 413 -1.87 -5.49 21.56
N TYR A 414 -0.56 -5.62 21.76
CA TYR A 414 0.08 -6.74 22.46
C TYR A 414 0.56 -6.36 23.87
N GLY A 415 0.26 -5.16 24.34
CA GLY A 415 0.68 -4.65 25.65
C GLY A 415 2.14 -4.20 25.70
N ALA A 416 2.84 -4.08 24.56
CA ALA A 416 4.20 -3.57 24.55
C ALA A 416 4.18 -2.04 24.59
N PRO A 417 4.89 -1.38 25.54
CA PRO A 417 4.88 0.08 25.63
C PRO A 417 5.45 0.70 24.36
N GLU A 418 4.83 1.80 23.93
CA GLU A 418 5.35 2.57 22.81
C GLU A 418 6.59 3.37 23.24
N ASN A 419 7.51 3.62 22.29
CA ASN A 419 8.74 4.35 22.59
C ASN A 419 8.87 5.55 21.64
N TRP A 420 8.36 6.70 22.07
CA TRP A 420 8.46 7.96 21.36
C TRP A 420 8.17 9.13 22.32
N LYS A 421 8.54 10.35 21.92
CA LYS A 421 8.29 11.57 22.69
C LYS A 421 7.65 12.64 21.83
N VAL A 422 6.59 13.25 22.32
CA VAL A 422 5.90 14.37 21.66
C VAL A 422 6.30 15.67 22.34
N PHE A 423 6.76 16.63 21.54
CA PHE A 423 7.16 17.96 22.00
C PHE A 423 6.04 18.98 21.81
N LYS A 424 5.24 18.83 20.75
CA LYS A 424 4.17 19.78 20.41
C LYS A 424 3.07 19.13 19.60
N ALA A 425 1.84 19.47 19.93
CA ALA A 425 0.66 19.17 19.13
C ALA A 425 -0.16 20.44 18.90
N TRP A 426 -0.60 20.67 17.67
CA TRP A 426 -1.36 21.85 17.28
C TRP A 426 -2.51 21.44 16.36
N TRP A 427 -3.67 22.07 16.55
CA TRP A 427 -4.88 21.84 15.78
C TRP A 427 -5.41 23.16 15.23
N GLY A 428 -5.64 23.25 13.92
CA GLY A 428 -6.12 24.49 13.33
C GLY A 428 -6.34 24.42 11.84
N ASN A 429 -6.51 25.59 11.24
CA ASN A 429 -6.72 25.76 9.81
C ASN A 429 -5.39 25.89 9.07
N LYS A 430 -5.23 25.10 8.01
CA LYS A 430 -4.19 25.29 7.01
C LYS A 430 -4.75 25.01 5.62
N GLU A 431 -4.36 25.84 4.66
CA GLU A 431 -4.66 25.62 3.24
C GLU A 431 -4.14 24.25 2.80
N SER A 432 -4.83 23.63 1.84
CA SER A 432 -4.45 22.32 1.32
C SER A 432 -2.99 22.34 0.85
N MET A 433 -2.20 21.41 1.39
CA MET A 433 -0.81 21.19 0.98
C MET A 433 -0.71 20.17 -0.15
N ALA A 434 -1.80 19.45 -0.44
CA ALA A 434 -1.85 18.54 -1.56
C ALA A 434 -1.75 19.34 -2.87
N LYS A 435 -0.86 18.91 -3.76
CA LYS A 435 -0.81 19.43 -5.13
C LYS A 435 -2.03 18.93 -5.90
N ASP A 436 -2.37 19.60 -7.01
CA ASP A 436 -3.53 19.23 -7.84
C ASP A 436 -3.48 17.77 -8.32
N ASP A 437 -2.28 17.23 -8.56
CA ASP A 437 -2.08 15.81 -8.87
C ASP A 437 -1.62 15.03 -7.64
N ILE A 438 -2.53 14.24 -7.09
CA ILE A 438 -2.30 13.31 -5.98
C ILE A 438 -2.25 11.84 -6.43
N SER A 439 -2.28 11.56 -7.74
CA SER A 439 -2.39 10.19 -8.28
C SER A 439 -1.23 9.26 -7.89
N SER A 440 -0.06 9.83 -7.61
CA SER A 440 1.14 9.09 -7.19
C SER A 440 1.23 8.84 -5.68
N VAL A 441 0.33 9.42 -4.89
CA VAL A 441 0.39 9.34 -3.42
C VAL A 441 -0.18 8.00 -2.97
N ALA A 442 0.52 7.31 -2.07
CA ALA A 442 0.06 6.01 -1.60
C ALA A 442 -1.28 6.12 -0.86
N GLY A 443 -2.20 5.20 -1.11
CA GLY A 443 -3.53 5.23 -0.50
C GLY A 443 -4.49 6.23 -1.13
N VAL A 444 -4.02 7.13 -2.01
CA VAL A 444 -4.89 7.78 -2.99
C VAL A 444 -5.28 6.74 -4.02
N ASN A 445 -6.58 6.59 -4.23
CA ASN A 445 -7.10 5.52 -5.07
C ASN A 445 -6.82 5.69 -6.55
N THR A 446 -5.66 5.19 -6.97
CA THR A 446 -5.49 4.59 -8.30
C THR A 446 -6.20 3.22 -8.40
N PHE A 447 -6.78 2.69 -7.31
CA PHE A 447 -7.41 1.35 -7.27
C PHE A 447 -8.82 1.27 -6.66
N ASP A 448 -9.32 2.27 -5.90
CA ASP A 448 -10.77 2.47 -5.67
C ASP A 448 -11.38 3.48 -6.64
N SER A 449 -10.84 3.63 -7.86
CA SER A 449 -11.70 4.03 -8.97
C SER A 449 -12.73 2.91 -9.10
N VAL A 450 -13.85 3.06 -8.42
CA VAL A 450 -15.00 2.18 -8.51
C VAL A 450 -15.20 1.85 -9.99
N HIS A 451 -15.37 0.57 -10.27
CA HIS A 451 -15.45 0.08 -11.62
C HIS A 451 -16.61 0.82 -12.30
N PRO A 452 -16.35 1.54 -13.40
CA PRO A 452 -17.34 2.41 -14.02
C PRO A 452 -18.52 1.56 -14.51
N ARG A 453 -18.30 0.27 -14.74
CA ARG A 453 -19.31 -0.61 -15.31
C ARG A 453 -19.72 -1.76 -14.40
N LYS A 454 -19.28 -1.84 -13.14
CA LYS A 454 -19.52 -3.05 -12.32
C LYS A 454 -20.08 -2.69 -10.95
N LEU A 455 -21.14 -3.39 -10.55
CA LEU A 455 -21.75 -3.33 -9.22
C LEU A 455 -21.36 -4.56 -8.41
N PHE A 456 -21.18 -4.37 -7.12
CA PHE A 456 -20.99 -5.40 -6.11
C PHE A 456 -22.27 -5.56 -5.30
N ILE A 457 -22.83 -6.76 -5.35
CA ILE A 457 -24.07 -7.12 -4.66
C ILE A 457 -23.72 -8.00 -3.47
N GLN A 458 -24.10 -7.58 -2.26
CA GLN A 458 -23.82 -8.28 -1.02
C GLN A 458 -25.11 -8.65 -0.29
N GLY A 459 -25.07 -9.69 0.54
CA GLY A 459 -26.22 -10.17 1.31
C GLY A 459 -27.00 -11.27 0.59
N LEU A 460 -26.37 -11.89 -0.42
CA LEU A 460 -26.93 -13.04 -1.10
C LEU A 460 -26.74 -14.32 -0.24
N PRO A 461 -27.68 -15.28 -0.28
CA PRO A 461 -27.47 -16.59 0.32
C PRO A 461 -26.23 -17.28 -0.28
N LYS A 462 -25.44 -17.96 0.56
CA LYS A 462 -24.28 -18.73 0.11
C LYS A 462 -24.76 -19.95 -0.68
N ILE A 463 -24.22 -20.11 -1.89
CA ILE A 463 -24.56 -21.19 -2.80
C ILE A 463 -23.39 -22.16 -2.89
N ARG A 464 -23.66 -23.47 -2.88
CA ARG A 464 -22.61 -24.51 -2.97
C ARG A 464 -22.61 -25.24 -4.30
N ASP A 465 -23.78 -25.40 -4.90
CA ASP A 465 -23.99 -26.18 -6.12
C ASP A 465 -23.85 -25.32 -7.38
N ASP A 466 -23.27 -25.89 -8.44
CA ASP A 466 -23.13 -25.23 -9.76
C ASP A 466 -24.48 -24.86 -10.36
N ARG A 467 -25.47 -25.74 -10.21
CA ARG A 467 -26.81 -25.50 -10.74
C ARG A 467 -27.47 -24.29 -10.06
N GLU A 468 -27.29 -24.17 -8.74
CA GLU A 468 -27.76 -23.01 -7.98
C GLU A 468 -27.01 -21.73 -8.38
N VAL A 469 -25.72 -21.81 -8.67
CA VAL A 469 -24.94 -20.66 -9.17
C VAL A 469 -25.51 -20.17 -10.49
N GLU A 470 -25.82 -21.06 -11.43
CA GLU A 470 -26.39 -20.70 -12.73
C GLU A 470 -27.79 -20.10 -12.59
N LEU A 471 -28.63 -20.65 -11.70
CA LEU A 471 -29.94 -20.09 -11.39
C LEU A 471 -29.82 -18.67 -10.81
N ARG A 472 -28.86 -18.43 -9.90
CA ARG A 472 -28.62 -17.10 -9.35
C ARG A 472 -28.05 -16.12 -10.37
N ARG A 473 -27.19 -16.59 -11.28
CA ARG A 473 -26.70 -15.82 -12.43
C ARG A 473 -27.87 -15.33 -13.28
N ALA A 474 -28.72 -16.26 -13.73
CA ALA A 474 -29.89 -15.95 -14.54
C ALA A 474 -30.91 -15.04 -13.80
N GLU A 475 -31.07 -15.22 -12.49
CA GLU A 475 -31.89 -14.35 -11.64
C GLU A 475 -31.39 -12.91 -11.65
N LEU A 476 -30.09 -12.71 -11.38
CA LEU A 476 -29.48 -11.37 -11.38
C LEU A 476 -29.50 -10.75 -12.79
N GLU A 477 -29.22 -11.53 -13.83
CA GLU A 477 -29.32 -11.05 -15.21
C GLU A 477 -30.72 -10.57 -15.55
N ARG A 478 -31.76 -11.31 -15.14
CA ARG A 478 -33.15 -10.90 -15.34
C ARG A 478 -33.50 -9.63 -14.54
N ILE A 479 -33.02 -9.53 -13.30
CA ILE A 479 -33.23 -8.36 -12.43
C ILE A 479 -32.61 -7.10 -13.04
N PHE A 480 -31.40 -7.21 -13.59
CA PHE A 480 -30.65 -6.07 -14.12
C PHE A 480 -30.76 -5.91 -15.65
N HIS A 481 -31.50 -6.78 -16.34
CA HIS A 481 -31.62 -6.80 -17.82
C HIS A 481 -31.98 -5.44 -18.41
N ARG A 482 -32.91 -4.73 -17.77
CA ARG A 482 -33.36 -3.37 -18.14
C ARG A 482 -32.22 -2.36 -18.31
N TYR A 483 -31.13 -2.54 -17.58
CA TYR A 483 -30.00 -1.61 -17.56
C TYR A 483 -28.81 -2.14 -18.37
N GLY A 484 -28.88 -3.32 -18.97
CA GLY A 484 -27.74 -3.95 -19.64
C GLY A 484 -27.41 -3.42 -21.03
N GLY A 485 -28.28 -2.61 -21.65
CA GLY A 485 -28.11 -2.19 -23.03
C GLY A 485 -28.46 -3.30 -24.03
N ALA A 486 -27.86 -3.26 -25.22
CA ALA A 486 -28.20 -4.20 -26.30
C ALA A 486 -27.68 -5.62 -25.99
N ARG A 487 -26.59 -5.72 -25.23
CA ARG A 487 -25.93 -6.97 -24.87
C ARG A 487 -26.41 -7.57 -23.55
N GLY A 488 -27.25 -6.85 -22.80
CA GLY A 488 -27.63 -7.25 -21.44
C GLY A 488 -26.50 -7.03 -20.43
N VAL A 489 -26.68 -7.56 -19.22
CA VAL A 489 -25.65 -7.51 -18.17
C VAL A 489 -24.90 -8.82 -18.10
N SER A 490 -23.63 -8.77 -17.70
CA SER A 490 -22.83 -9.97 -17.37
C SER A 490 -22.80 -10.13 -15.86
N THR A 491 -23.07 -11.34 -15.34
CA THR A 491 -23.07 -11.56 -13.89
C THR A 491 -22.11 -12.67 -13.46
N LEU A 492 -21.30 -12.37 -12.44
CA LEU A 492 -20.35 -13.29 -11.84
C LEU A 492 -20.80 -13.61 -10.41
N VAL A 493 -21.17 -14.87 -10.17
CA VAL A 493 -21.61 -15.38 -8.87
C VAL A 493 -20.58 -16.43 -8.41
N PRO A 494 -19.66 -16.10 -7.50
CA PRO A 494 -18.70 -17.09 -7.02
C PRO A 494 -19.38 -18.11 -6.10
N LYS A 495 -18.86 -19.33 -6.05
CA LYS A 495 -19.33 -20.37 -5.11
C LYS A 495 -18.95 -20.03 -3.67
N ASN A 496 -19.76 -20.51 -2.72
CA ASN A 496 -19.55 -20.42 -1.28
C ASN A 496 -19.44 -19.00 -0.71
N VAL A 497 -19.78 -17.97 -1.49
CA VAL A 497 -19.79 -16.57 -1.06
C VAL A 497 -21.21 -15.99 -1.06
N GLY A 498 -21.42 -14.96 -0.25
CA GLY A 498 -22.70 -14.25 -0.15
C GLY A 498 -22.75 -12.97 -0.98
N TYR A 499 -22.05 -12.95 -2.11
CA TYR A 499 -21.97 -11.78 -2.98
C TYR A 499 -21.91 -12.16 -4.46
N ALA A 500 -22.16 -11.19 -5.33
CA ALA A 500 -22.04 -11.31 -6.78
C ALA A 500 -21.55 -9.98 -7.39
N PHE A 501 -21.08 -10.05 -8.64
CA PHE A 501 -20.76 -8.88 -9.44
C PHE A 501 -21.69 -8.80 -10.66
N VAL A 502 -22.13 -7.60 -11.00
CA VAL A 502 -22.94 -7.33 -12.20
C VAL A 502 -22.23 -6.28 -13.03
N GLU A 503 -21.90 -6.62 -14.26
CA GLU A 503 -21.21 -5.76 -15.21
C GLU A 503 -22.15 -5.28 -16.32
N PHE A 504 -22.09 -3.98 -16.60
CA PHE A 504 -22.95 -3.24 -17.51
C PHE A 504 -22.18 -2.85 -18.78
N GLU A 505 -22.90 -2.52 -19.85
CA GLU A 505 -22.29 -2.06 -21.10
C GLU A 505 -21.65 -0.66 -20.97
N THR A 506 -22.25 0.23 -20.17
CA THR A 506 -21.78 1.62 -20.00
C THR A 506 -21.83 2.07 -18.54
N ASP A 507 -21.09 3.13 -18.20
CA ASP A 507 -21.11 3.71 -16.85
C ASP A 507 -22.43 4.38 -16.51
N GLN A 508 -23.07 5.04 -17.48
CA GLN A 508 -24.38 5.64 -17.30
C GLN A 508 -25.44 4.61 -16.92
N MET A 509 -25.40 3.43 -17.56
CA MET A 509 -26.27 2.31 -17.23
C MET A 509 -26.03 1.77 -15.81
N CYS A 510 -24.76 1.63 -15.43
CA CYS A 510 -24.38 1.22 -14.08
C CYS A 510 -24.87 2.22 -13.01
N ASN A 511 -24.71 3.53 -13.25
CA ASN A 511 -25.22 4.60 -12.38
C ASN A 511 -26.74 4.53 -12.23
N LYS A 512 -27.45 4.39 -13.35
CA LYS A 512 -28.91 4.28 -13.36
C LYS A 512 -29.40 3.04 -12.60
N ALA A 513 -28.77 1.90 -12.83
CA ALA A 513 -29.05 0.67 -12.09
C ALA A 513 -28.79 0.85 -10.60
N PHE A 514 -27.68 1.48 -10.21
CA PHE A 514 -27.34 1.74 -8.82
C PHE A 514 -28.41 2.59 -8.12
N GLN A 515 -28.84 3.69 -8.74
CA GLN A 515 -29.85 4.59 -8.18
C GLN A 515 -31.24 3.94 -8.07
N GLU A 516 -31.71 3.25 -9.12
CA GLU A 516 -33.07 2.68 -9.12
C GLU A 516 -33.20 1.40 -8.29
N MET A 517 -32.11 0.65 -8.09
CA MET A 517 -32.17 -0.69 -7.49
C MET A 517 -31.75 -0.73 -6.02
N ALA A 518 -31.01 0.28 -5.53
CA ALA A 518 -30.48 0.28 -4.16
C ALA A 518 -31.56 0.07 -3.09
N ASP A 519 -32.76 0.62 -3.30
CA ASP A 519 -33.86 0.57 -2.32
C ASP A 519 -34.89 -0.53 -2.60
N LYS A 520 -34.85 -1.15 -3.78
CA LYS A 520 -35.93 -2.03 -4.25
C LYS A 520 -35.76 -3.50 -3.81
N TYR A 521 -34.52 -3.90 -3.49
CA TYR A 521 -34.19 -5.29 -3.23
C TYR A 521 -33.57 -5.46 -1.83
N PRO A 522 -33.70 -6.65 -1.22
CA PRO A 522 -33.20 -6.90 0.14
C PRO A 522 -31.68 -7.02 0.23
N PHE A 523 -30.96 -7.03 -0.90
CA PHE A 523 -29.51 -7.12 -0.94
C PHE A 523 -28.87 -5.73 -1.04
N LYS A 524 -27.69 -5.57 -0.43
CA LYS A 524 -26.92 -4.32 -0.46
C LYS A 524 -26.18 -4.20 -1.79
N ILE A 525 -26.44 -3.14 -2.52
CA ILE A 525 -25.75 -2.82 -3.77
C ILE A 525 -24.72 -1.74 -3.50
N THR A 526 -23.51 -1.93 -3.99
CA THR A 526 -22.43 -0.92 -3.99
C THR A 526 -21.71 -0.96 -5.33
N ARG A 527 -20.94 0.07 -5.65
CA ARG A 527 -20.05 0.02 -6.82
C ARG A 527 -18.90 -0.97 -6.55
N ALA A 528 -18.60 -1.82 -7.53
CA ALA A 528 -17.49 -2.77 -7.40
C ALA A 528 -16.16 -2.01 -7.43
N ARG A 529 -15.17 -2.46 -6.65
CA ARG A 529 -13.80 -1.92 -6.74
C ARG A 529 -13.11 -2.56 -7.95
N ARG A 530 -12.30 -1.78 -8.67
CA ARG A 530 -11.45 -2.35 -9.74
C ARG A 530 -10.42 -3.28 -9.10
N SER A 531 -10.24 -4.44 -9.70
CA SER A 531 -9.07 -5.27 -9.37
C SER A 531 -7.79 -4.56 -9.83
N LYS A 532 -6.66 -4.86 -9.17
CA LYS A 532 -5.34 -4.35 -9.60
C LYS A 532 -5.04 -4.72 -11.06
N HIS A 533 -5.52 -5.89 -11.49
CA HIS A 533 -5.34 -6.36 -12.87
C HIS A 533 -6.19 -5.56 -13.86
N GLU A 534 -7.48 -5.34 -13.58
CA GLU A 534 -8.37 -4.50 -14.40
C GLU A 534 -7.83 -3.07 -14.55
N ALA A 535 -7.41 -2.44 -13.45
CA ALA A 535 -6.84 -1.10 -13.50
C ALA A 535 -5.55 -1.03 -14.35
N LEU A 536 -4.73 -2.08 -14.33
CA LEU A 536 -3.52 -2.18 -15.13
C LEU A 536 -3.83 -2.42 -16.61
N MET A 537 -4.85 -3.22 -16.92
CA MET A 537 -5.33 -3.46 -18.29
C MET A 537 -5.95 -2.18 -18.89
N ASP A 538 -6.78 -1.46 -18.14
CA ASP A 538 -7.34 -0.18 -18.57
C ASP A 538 -6.25 0.86 -18.84
N LYS A 539 -5.24 0.92 -17.96
CA LYS A 539 -4.08 1.81 -18.16
C LYS A 539 -3.34 1.47 -19.45
N ARG A 540 -3.07 0.18 -19.70
CA ARG A 540 -2.45 -0.26 -20.96
C ARG A 540 -3.31 0.06 -22.18
N ALA A 541 -4.63 -0.14 -22.09
CA ALA A 541 -5.56 0.17 -23.16
C ALA A 541 -5.60 1.69 -23.45
N ALA A 542 -5.59 2.53 -22.41
CA ALA A 542 -5.54 3.98 -22.53
C ALA A 542 -4.20 4.46 -23.13
N GLU A 543 -3.08 3.87 -22.71
CA GLU A 543 -1.75 4.15 -23.28
C GLU A 543 -1.67 3.74 -24.76
N ALA A 544 -2.23 2.58 -25.13
CA ALA A 544 -2.31 2.13 -26.51
C ALA A 544 -3.18 3.06 -27.38
N ALA A 545 -4.34 3.49 -26.86
CA ALA A 545 -5.21 4.43 -27.55
C ALA A 545 -4.53 5.81 -27.74
N ALA A 546 -3.81 6.30 -26.73
CA ALA A 546 -3.06 7.55 -26.82
C ALA A 546 -1.84 7.44 -27.76
N GLY A 547 -1.18 6.29 -27.79
CA GLY A 547 -0.09 6.01 -28.73
C GLY A 547 -0.56 6.06 -30.19
N ASN A 548 -1.68 5.41 -30.49
CA ASN A 548 -2.27 5.43 -31.84
C ASN A 548 -2.74 6.82 -32.27
N ALA A 549 -3.21 7.65 -31.35
CA ALA A 549 -3.61 9.03 -31.66
C ALA A 549 -2.43 9.91 -32.07
N LYS A 550 -1.24 9.69 -31.50
CA LYS A 550 -0.03 10.45 -31.88
C LYS A 550 0.50 10.06 -33.26
N SER A 551 0.47 8.77 -33.61
CA SER A 551 0.91 8.32 -34.93
C SER A 551 -0.03 8.75 -36.07
N ALA A 552 -1.29 9.07 -35.76
CA ALA A 552 -2.26 9.53 -36.76
C ALA A 552 -2.19 11.04 -37.04
N GLY A 553 -1.49 11.82 -36.20
CA GLY A 553 -1.37 13.28 -36.36
C GLY A 553 -0.15 13.76 -37.15
N ASP A 554 0.76 12.86 -37.52
CA ASP A 554 2.00 13.15 -38.27
C ASP A 554 1.93 12.72 -39.75
N TRP A 555 0.72 12.50 -40.29
CA TRP A 555 0.47 12.19 -41.71
C TRP A 555 -0.15 13.35 -42.47
#